data_AF-A0A2N4YXE5-F1
#
_entry.id   AF-A0A2N4YXE5-F1
#
_cell.length_a   1.000
_cell.length_b   1.000
_cell.length_c   1.000
_cell.angle_alpha   90.00
_cell.angle_beta   90.00
_cell.angle_gamma   90.00
#
_symmetry.space_group_name_H-M   'P 1'
#
loop_
_entity.id
_entity.type
_entity.pdbx_description
1 polymer ?
#
loop_
_entity_poly.entity_id
_entity_poly.type
_entity_poly.pdbx_seq_one_letter_code
_entity_poly.pdbx_strand_id
1 'polypeptide(L)'
;MKHVLRHWRTSGAVIGSLLKKGIIAVLVLLVVFLAGRIYESQRGPALHRWHTWSANEMSAEEIDQATFAQYLAREKTIFADLQHEVTEALPEEDKTPVNRFYRHSRVWPGQFKQDWNRSFVLLPQGKPRGSVVLL
;
A
#
# COMPACT_ATOMS: atom_id res chain seq x y z
N MET A 1 -24.24 -36.07 -61.70
CA MET A 1 -24.92 -35.64 -60.45
C MET A 1 -24.15 -35.93 -59.14
N LYS A 2 -23.13 -36.80 -59.11
CA LYS A 2 -22.37 -37.10 -57.87
C LYS A 2 -21.32 -36.04 -57.47
N HIS A 3 -20.86 -35.20 -58.41
CA HIS A 3 -19.85 -34.18 -58.12
C HIS A 3 -20.40 -32.93 -57.40
N VAL A 4 -21.68 -32.59 -57.59
CA VAL A 4 -22.31 -31.40 -56.99
C VAL A 4 -22.58 -31.59 -55.50
N LEU A 5 -23.02 -32.79 -55.07
CA LEU A 5 -23.23 -33.10 -53.64
C LEU A 5 -21.93 -33.08 -52.81
N ARG A 6 -20.77 -33.33 -53.43
CA ARG A 6 -19.46 -33.34 -52.72
C ARG A 6 -19.02 -31.93 -52.32
N HIS A 7 -19.37 -30.92 -53.12
CA HIS A 7 -19.07 -29.51 -52.84
C HIS A 7 -19.93 -28.93 -51.70
N TRP A 8 -21.19 -29.35 -51.60
CA TRP A 8 -22.08 -28.92 -50.51
C TRP A 8 -21.68 -29.51 -49.15
N ARG A 9 -21.28 -30.79 -49.12
CA ARG A 9 -20.87 -31.47 -47.87
C ARG A 9 -19.53 -30.96 -47.32
N THR A 10 -18.63 -30.52 -48.21
CA THR A 10 -17.33 -29.92 -47.82
C THR A 10 -17.50 -28.47 -47.36
N SER A 11 -18.38 -27.69 -48.00
CA SER A 11 -18.67 -26.31 -47.61
C SER A 11 -19.25 -26.20 -46.18
N GLY A 12 -20.20 -27.07 -45.81
CA GLY A 12 -20.75 -27.10 -44.45
C GLY A 12 -19.74 -27.49 -43.36
N ALA A 13 -18.83 -28.42 -43.66
CA ALA A 13 -17.75 -28.80 -42.75
C ALA A 13 -16.70 -27.68 -42.56
N VAL A 14 -16.41 -26.93 -43.62
CA VAL A 14 -15.54 -25.75 -43.56
C VAL A 14 -16.18 -24.63 -42.74
N ILE A 15 -17.46 -24.34 -42.97
CA ILE A 15 -18.22 -23.34 -42.19
C ILE A 15 -18.27 -23.71 -40.71
N GLY A 16 -18.55 -24.98 -40.37
CA GLY A 16 -18.53 -25.45 -38.98
C GLY A 16 -17.14 -25.38 -38.33
N SER A 17 -16.08 -25.68 -39.09
CA SER A 17 -14.69 -25.55 -38.63
C SER A 17 -14.30 -24.09 -38.37
N LEU A 18 -14.70 -23.17 -39.25
CA LEU A 18 -14.47 -21.73 -39.08
C LEU A 18 -15.25 -21.18 -37.87
N LEU A 19 -16.50 -21.58 -37.69
CA LEU A 19 -17.30 -21.20 -36.52
C LEU A 19 -16.66 -21.69 -35.22
N LYS A 20 -16.21 -22.95 -35.18
CA LYS A 20 -15.50 -23.52 -34.02
C LYS A 20 -14.22 -22.74 -33.71
N LYS A 21 -13.41 -22.43 -34.73
CA LYS A 21 -12.18 -21.62 -34.56
C LYS A 21 -12.50 -20.21 -34.07
N GLY A 22 -13.57 -19.59 -34.58
CA GLY A 22 -14.05 -18.29 -34.12
C GLY A 22 -14.47 -18.31 -32.64
N ILE A 23 -15.24 -19.30 -32.23
CA ILE A 23 -15.63 -19.48 -30.82
C ILE A 23 -14.40 -19.67 -29.93
N ILE A 24 -13.45 -20.52 -30.34
CA ILE A 24 -12.20 -20.72 -29.60
C ILE A 24 -11.43 -19.41 -29.48
N ALA A 25 -11.30 -18.64 -30.57
CA ALA A 25 -10.61 -17.35 -30.56
C ALA A 25 -11.28 -16.37 -29.58
N VAL A 26 -12.61 -16.27 -29.59
CA VAL A 26 -13.37 -15.42 -28.65
C VAL A 26 -13.19 -15.88 -27.20
N LEU A 27 -13.24 -17.18 -26.93
CA LEU A 27 -13.02 -17.72 -25.59
C LEU A 27 -11.59 -17.44 -25.09
N VAL A 28 -10.58 -17.58 -25.96
CA VAL A 28 -9.20 -17.24 -25.63
C VAL A 28 -9.07 -15.75 -25.30
N LEU A 29 -9.66 -14.87 -26.12
CA LEU A 29 -9.68 -13.43 -25.85
C LEU A 29 -10.37 -13.11 -24.52
N LEU A 30 -11.50 -13.76 -24.21
CA LEU A 30 -12.20 -13.60 -22.94
C LEU A 30 -11.33 -14.03 -21.76
N VAL A 31 -10.67 -15.19 -21.86
CA VAL A 31 -9.77 -15.70 -20.80
C VAL A 31 -8.60 -14.74 -20.58
N VAL A 32 -7.94 -14.28 -21.64
CA VAL A 32 -6.83 -13.32 -21.54
C VAL A 32 -7.30 -11.99 -20.93
N PHE A 33 -8.46 -11.48 -21.36
CA PHE A 33 -9.04 -10.28 -20.80
C PHE A 33 -9.34 -10.44 -19.31
N LEU A 34 -9.98 -11.55 -18.90
CA LEU A 34 -10.29 -11.82 -17.50
C LEU A 34 -9.01 -11.99 -16.66
N ALA A 35 -8.00 -12.69 -17.17
CA ALA A 35 -6.70 -12.81 -16.50
C ALA A 35 -6.03 -11.44 -16.29
N GLY A 36 -6.05 -10.58 -17.32
CA GLY A 36 -5.56 -9.21 -17.20
C GLY A 36 -6.34 -8.38 -16.18
N ARG A 37 -7.68 -8.51 -16.15
CA ARG A 37 -8.52 -7.83 -15.16
C ARG A 37 -8.27 -8.30 -13.73
N ILE A 38 -8.07 -9.60 -13.53
CA ILE A 38 -7.69 -10.17 -12.24
C ILE A 38 -6.35 -9.60 -11.80
N TYR A 39 -5.35 -9.61 -12.68
CA TYR A 39 -4.01 -9.07 -12.39
C TYR A 39 -4.07 -7.60 -11.98
N GLU A 40 -4.72 -6.75 -12.79
CA GLU A 40 -4.85 -5.31 -12.50
C GLU A 40 -5.64 -5.04 -11.22
N SER A 41 -6.70 -5.82 -10.95
CA SER A 41 -7.49 -5.67 -9.73
C SER A 41 -6.74 -6.11 -8.47
N GLN A 42 -5.80 -7.05 -8.58
CA GLN A 42 -5.02 -7.56 -7.44
C GLN A 42 -3.75 -6.78 -7.17
N ARG A 43 -3.19 -6.10 -8.19
CA ARG A 43 -1.93 -5.35 -8.06
C ARG A 43 -2.02 -4.17 -7.09
N GLY A 44 -3.20 -3.56 -6.99
CA GLY A 44 -3.43 -2.38 -6.16
C GLY A 44 -2.69 -1.13 -6.67
N PRO A 45 -2.86 0.01 -5.99
CA PRO A 45 -2.12 1.23 -6.29
C PRO A 45 -0.61 1.06 -6.06
N ALA A 46 0.19 1.94 -6.67
CA ALA A 46 1.61 2.03 -6.34
C ALA A 46 1.78 2.36 -4.85
N LEU A 47 2.88 1.86 -4.26
CA LEU A 47 3.21 2.19 -2.88
C LEU A 47 3.52 3.69 -2.77
N HIS A 48 2.89 4.33 -1.80
CA HIS A 48 3.23 5.69 -1.43
C HIS A 48 4.54 5.73 -0.63
N ARG A 49 5.13 6.92 -0.55
CA ARG A 49 6.40 7.18 0.13
C ARG A 49 6.43 6.70 1.59
N TRP A 50 5.32 6.84 2.31
CA TRP A 50 5.20 6.35 3.69
C TRP A 50 5.08 4.83 3.82
N HIS A 51 4.81 4.09 2.74
CA HIS A 51 4.81 2.63 2.75
C HIS A 51 6.21 2.03 2.59
N THR A 52 7.12 2.78 1.96
CA THR A 52 8.49 2.32 1.67
C THR A 52 9.53 2.92 2.61
N TRP A 53 9.18 3.98 3.33
CA TRP A 53 10.06 4.60 4.32
C TRP A 53 10.15 3.75 5.58
N SER A 54 11.36 3.64 6.14
CA SER A 54 11.64 2.94 7.39
C SER A 54 12.58 3.78 8.24
N ALA A 55 12.31 3.82 9.54
CA ALA A 55 13.15 4.50 10.51
C ALA A 55 14.43 3.70 10.82
N ASN A 56 15.51 4.41 11.19
CA ASN A 56 16.67 3.80 11.83
C ASN A 56 16.40 3.57 13.33
N GLU A 57 15.61 2.54 13.63
CA GLU A 57 15.24 2.18 15.00
C GLU A 57 16.40 1.59 15.78
N MET A 58 16.30 1.60 17.11
CA MET A 58 17.26 0.91 17.96
C MET A 58 17.01 -0.61 17.88
N SER A 59 18.07 -1.42 17.88
CA SER A 59 17.93 -2.86 18.08
C SER A 59 17.46 -3.18 19.50
N ALA A 60 17.02 -4.42 19.75
CA ALA A 60 16.63 -4.85 21.09
C ALA A 60 17.78 -4.69 22.10
N GLU A 61 19.01 -5.02 21.70
CA GLU A 61 20.21 -4.89 22.53
C GLU A 61 20.58 -3.42 22.80
N GLU A 62 20.39 -2.53 21.81
CA GLU A 62 20.57 -1.10 22.00
C GLU A 62 19.53 -0.53 22.97
N ILE A 63 18.26 -0.95 22.87
CA ILE A 63 17.19 -0.52 23.77
C ILE A 63 17.46 -0.99 25.20
N ASP A 64 17.87 -2.25 25.40
CA ASP A 64 18.17 -2.82 26.72
C ASP A 64 19.28 -2.06 27.47
N GLN A 65 20.15 -1.37 26.74
CA GLN A 65 21.24 -0.57 27.30
C GLN A 65 20.95 0.94 27.30
N ALA A 66 19.85 1.37 26.69
CA ALA A 66 19.50 2.78 26.56
C ALA A 66 18.79 3.31 27.82
N THR A 67 19.17 4.52 28.21
CA THR A 67 18.34 5.36 29.08
C THR A 67 17.14 5.89 28.29
N PHE A 68 16.06 6.24 28.99
CA PHE A 68 14.89 6.87 28.36
C PHE A 68 15.25 8.16 27.61
N ALA A 69 16.23 8.92 28.09
CA ALA A 69 16.72 10.12 27.41
C ALA A 69 17.40 9.79 26.07
N GLN A 70 18.17 8.69 25.99
CA GLN A 70 18.79 8.23 24.75
C GLN A 70 17.74 7.73 23.75
N TYR A 71 16.72 7.00 24.24
CA TYR A 71 15.59 6.60 23.42
C TYR A 71 14.85 7.82 22.82
N LEU A 72 14.53 8.83 23.64
CA LEU A 72 13.89 10.07 23.15
C LEU A 72 14.78 10.84 22.16
N ALA A 73 16.10 10.79 22.31
CA ALA A 73 17.02 11.40 21.35
C ALA A 73 16.96 10.68 20.00
N ARG A 74 16.93 9.34 19.99
CA ARG A 74 16.75 8.54 18.75
C ARG A 74 15.39 8.80 18.12
N GLU A 75 14.32 8.79 18.92
CA GLU A 75 12.97 9.11 18.47
C GLU A 75 12.93 10.48 17.77
N LYS A 76 13.55 11.51 18.39
CA LYS A 76 13.61 12.85 17.80
C LYS A 76 14.27 12.84 16.42
N THR A 77 15.36 12.09 16.24
CA THR A 77 16.02 11.95 14.93
C THR A 77 15.11 11.25 13.93
N ILE A 78 14.49 10.13 14.32
CA ILE A 78 13.55 9.37 13.47
C ILE A 78 12.42 10.28 12.95
N PHE A 79 11.82 11.08 13.83
CA PHE A 79 10.74 11.99 13.41
C PHE A 79 11.22 13.17 12.57
N ALA A 80 12.48 13.62 12.74
CA ALA A 80 13.07 14.61 11.85
C ALA A 80 13.28 14.03 10.44
N ASP A 81 13.77 12.79 10.36
CA ASP A 81 13.96 12.09 9.08
C ASP A 81 12.61 11.81 8.40
N LEU A 82 11.61 11.32 9.14
CA LEU A 82 10.23 11.16 8.63
C LEU A 82 9.66 12.48 8.10
N GLN A 83 9.92 13.57 8.81
CA GLN A 83 9.46 14.89 8.44
C GLN A 83 10.08 15.34 7.11
N HIS A 84 11.38 15.12 6.94
CA HIS A 84 12.11 15.48 5.73
C HIS A 84 11.77 14.56 4.55
N GLU A 85 11.86 13.26 4.76
CA GLU A 85 11.81 12.27 3.68
C GLU A 85 10.39 11.88 3.28
N VAL A 86 9.38 12.10 4.12
CA VAL A 86 7.99 11.73 3.81
C VAL A 86 7.09 12.95 3.73
N THR A 87 7.05 13.76 4.77
CA THR A 87 6.06 14.84 4.88
C THR A 87 6.41 16.05 3.99
N GLU A 88 7.69 16.43 3.91
CA GLU A 88 8.15 17.53 3.03
C GLU A 88 8.23 17.10 1.56
N ALA A 89 8.60 15.84 1.31
CA ALA A 89 8.71 15.25 -0.02
C ALA A 89 7.40 14.62 -0.55
N LEU A 90 6.26 15.01 0.02
CA LEU A 90 4.94 14.50 -0.37
C LEU A 90 4.52 15.07 -1.74
N PRO A 91 4.16 14.23 -2.71
CA PRO A 91 3.71 14.70 -4.01
C PRO A 91 2.33 15.40 -3.91
N GLU A 92 2.00 16.27 -4.87
CA GLU A 92 0.80 17.12 -4.78
C GLU A 92 -0.49 16.31 -4.70
N GLU A 93 -0.58 15.19 -5.42
CA GLU A 93 -1.73 14.28 -5.40
C GLU A 93 -2.00 13.68 -4.01
N ASP A 94 -0.97 13.58 -3.17
CA ASP A 94 -1.06 13.01 -1.82
C ASP A 94 -1.38 14.06 -0.76
N LYS A 95 -1.37 15.36 -1.09
CA LYS A 95 -1.69 16.47 -0.18
C LYS A 95 -3.19 16.63 0.02
N THR A 96 -3.81 15.61 0.61
CA THR A 96 -5.26 15.58 0.85
C THR A 96 -5.61 16.03 2.29
N PRO A 97 -6.85 16.51 2.54
CA PRO A 97 -7.29 16.94 3.87
C PRO A 97 -7.24 15.85 4.95
N VAL A 98 -7.09 14.58 4.58
CA VAL A 98 -7.09 13.42 5.49
C VAL A 98 -5.79 12.61 5.44
N ASN A 99 -4.75 13.07 4.74
CA ASN A 99 -3.45 12.40 4.76
C ASN A 99 -2.65 12.82 6.00
N ARG A 100 -2.40 11.88 6.93
CA ARG A 100 -1.64 12.12 8.17
C ARG A 100 -0.21 12.62 7.97
N PHE A 101 0.39 12.39 6.79
CA PHE A 101 1.72 12.87 6.44
C PHE A 101 1.69 14.23 5.74
N TYR A 102 0.53 14.84 5.54
CA TYR A 102 0.42 16.20 5.02
C TYR A 102 0.18 17.19 6.16
N ARG A 103 1.09 18.16 6.35
CA ARG A 103 1.04 19.11 7.48
C ARG A 103 -0.23 19.92 7.58
N HIS A 104 -0.89 20.20 6.46
CA HIS A 104 -2.12 20.99 6.43
C HIS A 104 -3.39 20.11 6.37
N SER A 105 -3.26 18.79 6.57
CA SER A 105 -4.41 17.90 6.76
C SER A 105 -5.02 18.10 8.14
N ARG A 106 -6.28 17.70 8.31
CA ARG A 106 -7.00 17.74 9.60
C ARG A 106 -6.54 16.68 10.61
N VAL A 107 -5.73 15.73 10.13
CA VAL A 107 -5.28 14.56 10.90
C VAL A 107 -3.76 14.52 11.06
N TRP A 108 -3.07 15.62 10.70
CA TRP A 108 -1.64 15.77 10.95
C TRP A 108 -1.40 15.86 12.47
N PRO A 109 -0.57 14.98 13.05
CA PRO A 109 -0.37 14.89 14.50
C PRO A 109 0.12 16.19 15.14
N GLY A 110 0.98 16.94 14.45
CA GLY A 110 1.58 18.17 14.97
C GLY A 110 0.61 19.34 15.17
N GLN A 111 -0.66 19.22 14.78
CA GLN A 111 -1.69 20.24 15.04
C GLN A 111 -2.44 20.04 16.36
N PHE A 112 -2.34 18.85 16.97
CA PHE A 112 -3.03 18.55 18.21
C PHE A 112 -2.24 19.06 19.41
N LYS A 113 -2.95 19.38 20.51
CA LYS A 113 -2.32 19.84 21.77
C LYS A 113 -1.29 18.83 22.29
N GLN A 114 -1.56 17.54 22.12
CA GLN A 114 -0.67 16.44 22.41
C GLN A 114 -0.41 15.70 21.10
N ASP A 115 0.85 15.56 20.72
CA ASP A 115 1.23 14.66 19.64
C ASP A 115 1.27 13.23 20.21
N TRP A 116 0.27 12.45 19.84
CA TRP A 116 0.12 11.06 20.27
C TRP A 116 1.00 10.08 19.51
N ASN A 117 1.79 10.54 18.52
CA ASN A 117 2.82 9.73 17.88
C ASN A 117 4.19 9.85 18.56
N ARG A 118 4.32 10.69 19.60
CA ARG A 118 5.55 10.89 20.34
C ARG A 118 5.43 10.25 21.70
N SER A 119 6.55 9.81 22.26
CA SER A 119 6.62 9.30 23.62
C SER A 119 6.47 10.45 24.63
N PHE A 120 5.72 10.22 25.69
CA PHE A 120 5.49 11.21 26.75
C PHE A 120 5.38 10.53 28.12
N VAL A 121 5.59 11.33 29.17
CA VAL A 121 5.46 10.87 30.55
C VAL A 121 4.13 11.36 31.10
N LEU A 122 3.30 10.43 31.58
CA LEU A 122 2.10 10.75 32.33
C LEU A 122 2.41 10.71 33.83
N LEU A 123 2.21 11.84 34.51
CA LEU A 123 2.31 11.92 35.95
C LEU A 123 0.95 11.66 36.60
N PRO A 124 0.88 10.84 37.66
CA PRO A 124 -0.34 10.67 38.43
C PRO A 124 -0.69 11.97 39.18
N GLN A 125 -1.94 12.07 39.62
CA GLN A 125 -2.29 13.07 40.62
C GLN A 125 -1.63 12.69 41.96
N GLY A 126 -0.76 13.57 42.48
CA GLY A 126 -0.01 13.35 43.72
C GLY A 126 1.38 12.73 43.52
N LYS A 127 1.97 12.21 44.61
CA LYS A 127 3.36 11.71 44.60
C LYS A 127 3.46 10.36 43.87
N PRO A 128 4.31 10.21 42.84
CA PRO A 128 4.55 8.93 42.18
C PRO A 128 5.03 7.85 43.17
N ARG A 129 4.47 6.64 43.06
CA ARG A 129 4.84 5.47 43.89
C ARG A 129 5.57 4.38 43.09
N GLY A 130 5.63 4.53 41.77
CA GLY A 130 6.24 3.60 40.84
C GLY A 130 6.03 4.09 39.41
N SER A 131 6.54 3.34 38.45
CA SER A 131 6.43 3.60 37.02
C SER A 131 6.10 2.33 36.26
N VAL A 132 5.37 2.47 35.17
CA VAL A 132 5.14 1.42 34.19
C VAL A 132 5.42 2.01 32.81
N VAL A 133 5.96 1.19 31.92
CA VAL A 133 6.07 1.53 30.49
C VAL A 133 4.91 0.86 29.78
N LEU A 134 4.17 1.64 29.00
CA LEU A 134 3.10 1.14 28.13
C LEU A 134 3.64 1.24 26.70
N LEU A 135 3.76 0.09 26.03
CA LEU A 135 4.23 -0.04 24.65
C LEU A 135 3.05 -0.36 23.72
#